data_AF-U1QF31-F1
#
_entry.id   AF-U1QF31-F1
#
_cell.length_a   1.000
_cell.length_b   1.000
_cell.length_c   1.000
_cell.angle_alpha   90.00
_cell.angle_beta   90.00
_cell.angle_gamma   90.00
#
_symmetry.space_group_name_H-M   'P 1'
#
loop_
_entity.id
_entity.type
_entity.pdbx_description
1 polymer ?
#
loop_
_entity_poly.entity_id
_entity_poly.type
_entity_poly.pdbx_seq_one_letter_code
_entity_poly.pdbx_strand_id
1 'polypeptide(L)'
;PRAPGGEYTAWSPAGVRPLEILDRAGTDPEARKVLVEVATAICQVEAPIARRRLYVKISRAFGLSRTVKSREESIRAALGEAFAYFDEDGFVWACRDDALAAPIYRRNALDHVDSIEEIHPRELMGLMAQARAKNPEWVSQEDLFTWALKRLSAKKRSLGARGVSEALTRALKEAEREQS
;
A
#
# COMPACT_ATOMS: atom_id res chain seq x y z
N PRO A 1 -18.02 -6.98 1.98
CA PRO A 1 -17.75 -5.73 1.22
C PRO A 1 -17.11 -4.67 2.11
N ARG A 2 -15.92 -4.17 1.75
CA ARG A 2 -15.21 -3.12 2.51
C ARG A 2 -15.90 -1.77 2.23
N ALA A 3 -16.26 -1.03 3.27
CA ALA A 3 -16.98 0.23 3.12
C ALA A 3 -16.09 1.35 2.51
N PRO A 4 -16.66 2.26 1.70
CA PRO A 4 -16.02 3.50 1.27
C PRO A 4 -15.36 4.27 2.42
N GLY A 5 -14.11 4.71 2.24
CA GLY A 5 -13.44 5.60 3.21
C GLY A 5 -13.07 4.95 4.54
N GLY A 6 -12.92 3.62 4.53
CA GLY A 6 -12.45 2.84 5.67
C GLY A 6 -11.09 3.32 6.19
N GLU A 7 -10.85 3.06 7.47
CA GLU A 7 -9.52 3.28 8.06
C GLU A 7 -8.51 2.29 7.48
N TYR A 8 -7.29 2.76 7.32
CA TYR A 8 -6.18 1.87 7.02
C TYR A 8 -6.04 0.84 8.13
N THR A 9 -6.00 -0.44 7.76
CA THR A 9 -5.81 -1.54 8.71
C THR A 9 -4.44 -2.13 8.44
N ALA A 10 -3.50 -1.93 9.36
CA ALA A 10 -2.22 -2.63 9.29
C ALA A 10 -2.42 -4.10 9.68
N TRP A 11 -2.01 -5.02 8.80
CA TRP A 11 -1.89 -6.43 9.12
C TRP A 11 -0.78 -6.66 10.12
N SER A 12 -1.08 -7.48 11.13
CA SER A 12 -0.13 -8.01 12.09
C SER A 12 -0.17 -9.53 12.04
N PRO A 13 0.99 -10.21 12.11
CA PRO A 13 1.01 -11.66 12.19
C PRO A 13 0.40 -12.11 13.52
N ALA A 14 -0.33 -13.23 13.52
CA ALA A 14 -0.83 -13.86 14.75
C ALA A 14 0.31 -14.44 15.63
N GLY A 15 1.49 -14.64 15.04
CA GLY A 15 2.70 -15.10 15.69
C GLY A 15 3.86 -15.15 14.69
N VAL A 16 5.09 -15.28 15.20
CA VAL A 16 6.28 -15.44 14.36
C VAL A 16 6.37 -16.88 13.89
N ARG A 17 6.47 -17.08 12.58
CA ARG A 17 6.67 -18.40 11.97
C ARG A 17 8.17 -18.74 11.88
N PRO A 18 8.55 -20.03 11.94
CA PRO A 18 9.94 -20.45 11.79
C PRO A 18 10.57 -19.99 10.48
N LEU A 19 11.77 -19.41 10.55
CA LEU A 19 12.50 -18.87 9.40
C LEU A 19 12.86 -19.96 8.37
N GLU A 20 13.05 -21.20 8.84
CA GLU A 20 13.39 -22.37 8.04
C GLU A 20 12.31 -22.72 7.01
N ILE A 21 11.07 -22.27 7.24
CA ILE A 21 10.00 -22.36 6.23
C ILE A 21 10.31 -21.39 5.09
N LEU A 22 10.66 -20.15 5.40
CA LEU A 22 10.97 -19.15 4.38
C LEU A 22 12.22 -19.53 3.57
N ASP A 23 13.24 -20.09 4.21
CA ASP A 23 14.47 -20.53 3.54
C ASP A 23 14.23 -21.68 2.56
N ARG A 24 13.28 -22.56 2.85
CA ARG A 24 12.93 -23.70 1.98
C ARG A 24 11.87 -23.37 0.92
N ALA A 25 11.19 -22.24 1.00
CA ALA A 25 10.06 -21.90 0.13
C ALA A 25 10.40 -21.89 -1.39
N GLY A 26 11.68 -21.75 -1.75
CA GLY A 26 12.13 -21.83 -3.14
C GLY A 26 12.19 -23.25 -3.72
N THR A 27 12.25 -24.29 -2.88
CA THR A 27 12.47 -25.69 -3.30
C THR A 27 11.46 -26.68 -2.72
N ASP A 28 10.79 -26.32 -1.62
CA ASP A 28 9.81 -27.15 -0.92
C ASP A 28 8.38 -26.61 -1.17
N PRO A 29 7.51 -27.37 -1.88
CA PRO A 29 6.14 -26.96 -2.15
C PRO A 29 5.30 -26.67 -0.91
N GLU A 30 5.50 -27.39 0.20
CA GLU A 30 4.74 -27.17 1.43
C GLU A 30 5.19 -25.87 2.11
N ALA A 31 6.49 -25.61 2.10
CA ALA A 31 7.01 -24.32 2.57
C ALA A 31 6.53 -23.15 1.71
N ARG A 32 6.45 -23.35 0.39
CA ARG A 32 5.89 -22.37 -0.55
C ARG A 32 4.42 -22.08 -0.28
N LYS A 33 3.59 -23.09 0.04
CA LYS A 33 2.19 -22.88 0.43
C LYS A 33 2.07 -21.97 1.64
N VAL A 34 2.87 -22.19 2.68
CA VAL A 34 2.87 -21.32 3.87
C VAL A 34 3.28 -19.88 3.53
N LEU A 35 4.28 -19.70 2.66
CA LEU A 35 4.66 -18.37 2.17
C LEU A 35 3.50 -17.69 1.42
N VAL A 36 2.82 -18.41 0.53
CA VAL A 36 1.65 -17.91 -0.21
C VAL A 36 0.50 -17.55 0.73
N GLU A 37 0.19 -18.39 1.71
CA GLU A 37 -0.86 -18.12 2.71
C GLU A 37 -0.60 -16.81 3.48
N VAL A 38 0.65 -16.58 3.90
CA VAL A 38 1.03 -15.33 4.58
C VAL A 38 0.88 -14.14 3.64
N ALA A 39 1.35 -14.24 2.39
CA ALA A 39 1.25 -13.16 1.41
C ALA A 39 -0.22 -12.83 1.08
N THR A 40 -1.06 -13.85 0.90
CA THR A 40 -2.50 -13.70 0.68
C THR A 40 -3.16 -13.03 1.88
N ALA A 41 -2.85 -13.45 3.11
CA ALA A 41 -3.41 -12.85 4.32
C ALA A 41 -3.03 -11.36 4.46
N ILE A 42 -1.80 -10.99 4.09
CA ILE A 42 -1.37 -9.58 4.05
C ILE A 42 -2.18 -8.82 2.99
N CYS A 43 -2.30 -9.35 1.77
CA CYS A 43 -3.02 -8.68 0.69
C CYS A 43 -4.52 -8.50 1.00
N GLN A 44 -5.16 -9.48 1.62
CA GLN A 44 -6.58 -9.37 2.02
C GLN A 44 -6.84 -8.20 2.98
N VAL A 45 -5.85 -7.82 3.80
CA VAL A 45 -5.98 -6.74 4.78
C VAL A 45 -5.46 -5.41 4.24
N GLU A 46 -4.32 -5.43 3.55
CA GLU A 46 -3.55 -4.22 3.20
C GLU A 46 -3.53 -3.87 1.72
N ALA A 47 -4.15 -4.65 0.84
CA ALA A 47 -4.25 -4.28 -0.56
C ALA A 47 -5.00 -2.93 -0.73
N PRO A 48 -4.57 -2.07 -1.68
CA PRO A 48 -3.31 -2.19 -2.43
C PRO A 48 -2.09 -1.96 -1.53
N ILE A 49 -1.06 -2.80 -1.65
CA ILE A 49 0.18 -2.72 -0.87
C ILE A 49 1.39 -2.63 -1.81
N ALA A 50 2.32 -1.71 -1.54
CA ALA A 50 3.56 -1.62 -2.32
C ALA A 50 4.35 -2.95 -2.24
N ARG A 51 4.86 -3.43 -3.38
CA ARG A 51 5.57 -4.73 -3.47
C ARG A 51 6.68 -4.87 -2.43
N ARG A 52 7.50 -3.84 -2.26
CA ARG A 52 8.58 -3.83 -1.25
C ARG A 52 8.04 -4.03 0.16
N ARG A 53 6.95 -3.34 0.50
CA ARG A 53 6.34 -3.41 1.84
C ARG A 53 5.70 -4.78 2.12
N LEU A 54 5.15 -5.44 1.09
CA LEU A 54 4.73 -6.83 1.18
C LEU A 54 5.90 -7.74 1.60
N TYR A 55 7.05 -7.65 0.93
CA TYR A 55 8.22 -8.48 1.26
C TYR A 55 8.79 -8.21 2.66
N VAL A 56 8.76 -6.95 3.10
CA VAL A 56 9.14 -6.58 4.46
C VAL A 56 8.19 -7.19 5.49
N LYS A 57 6.88 -7.17 5.25
CA LYS A 57 5.89 -7.78 6.15
C LYS A 57 6.00 -9.29 6.20
N ILE A 58 6.21 -9.94 5.06
CA ILE A 58 6.51 -11.37 5.00
C ILE A 58 7.75 -11.67 5.85
N SER A 59 8.86 -10.97 5.61
CA SER A 59 10.10 -11.17 6.37
C SER A 59 9.90 -11.04 7.88
N ARG A 60 9.16 -10.01 8.33
CA ARG A 60 8.81 -9.81 9.75
C ARG A 60 7.94 -10.95 10.30
N ALA A 61 7.02 -11.49 9.50
CA ALA A 61 6.20 -12.64 9.90
C ALA A 61 7.03 -13.91 10.13
N PHE A 62 8.20 -14.02 9.50
CA PHE A 62 9.17 -15.10 9.68
C PHE A 62 10.34 -14.73 10.61
N GLY A 63 10.19 -13.69 11.43
CA GLY A 63 11.14 -13.34 12.49
C GLY A 63 12.35 -12.54 12.02
N LEU A 64 12.40 -12.11 10.76
CA LEU A 64 13.47 -11.25 10.27
C LEU A 64 13.22 -9.80 10.68
N SER A 65 14.16 -9.23 11.42
CA SER A 65 14.15 -7.82 11.82
C SER A 65 14.46 -6.87 10.65
N ARG A 66 15.28 -7.32 9.69
CA ARG A 66 15.65 -6.56 8.49
C ARG A 66 15.46 -7.41 7.24
N THR A 67 14.96 -6.78 6.19
CA THR A 67 14.84 -7.39 4.86
C THR A 67 15.92 -6.79 3.96
N VAL A 68 16.87 -7.62 3.53
CA VAL A 68 17.91 -7.24 2.58
C VAL A 68 17.47 -7.55 1.15
N LYS A 69 18.06 -6.90 0.15
CA LYS A 69 17.68 -7.04 -1.26
C LYS A 69 17.70 -8.50 -1.74
N SER A 70 18.73 -9.27 -1.38
CA SER A 70 18.81 -10.70 -1.74
C SER A 70 17.65 -11.52 -1.14
N ARG A 71 17.17 -11.13 0.04
CA ARG A 71 16.00 -11.76 0.67
C ARG A 71 14.71 -11.37 -0.03
N GLU A 72 14.55 -10.11 -0.43
CA GLU A 72 13.40 -9.68 -1.26
C GLU A 72 13.35 -10.43 -2.60
N GLU A 73 14.51 -10.65 -3.23
CA GLU A 73 14.61 -11.40 -4.49
C GLU A 73 14.26 -12.88 -4.29
N SER A 74 14.76 -13.51 -3.22
CA SER A 74 14.43 -14.88 -2.85
C SER A 74 12.93 -15.06 -2.57
N ILE A 75 12.32 -14.15 -1.79
CA ILE A 75 10.88 -14.16 -1.51
C ILE A 75 10.09 -14.00 -2.80
N ARG A 76 10.47 -13.05 -3.66
CA ARG A 76 9.80 -12.80 -4.94
C ARG A 76 9.84 -14.03 -5.85
N ALA A 77 11.00 -14.67 -5.98
CA ALA A 77 11.16 -15.87 -6.80
C ALA A 77 10.31 -17.04 -6.28
N ALA A 78 10.30 -17.28 -4.96
CA ALA A 78 9.54 -18.36 -4.34
C ALA A 78 8.02 -18.10 -4.39
N LEU A 79 7.59 -16.86 -4.15
CA LEU A 79 6.19 -16.49 -4.12
C LEU A 79 5.57 -16.55 -5.53
N GLY A 80 6.27 -16.00 -6.53
CA GLY A 80 5.71 -15.77 -7.85
C GLY A 80 4.56 -14.76 -7.81
N GLU A 81 3.77 -14.71 -8.88
CA GLU A 81 2.70 -13.71 -9.03
C GLU A 81 1.28 -14.32 -9.07
N ALA A 82 1.14 -15.64 -8.99
CA ALA A 82 -0.15 -16.32 -9.18
C ALA A 82 -1.16 -16.11 -8.02
N PHE A 83 -0.70 -15.68 -6.84
CA PHE A 83 -1.53 -15.57 -5.64
C PHE A 83 -2.30 -14.23 -5.53
N ALA A 84 -1.96 -13.25 -6.36
CA ALA A 84 -2.41 -11.87 -6.27
C ALA A 84 -2.32 -11.18 -7.65
N TYR A 85 -2.82 -9.95 -7.76
CA TYR A 85 -2.64 -9.15 -8.97
C TYR A 85 -1.57 -8.08 -8.74
N PHE A 86 -0.58 -8.01 -9.62
CA PHE A 86 0.49 -7.03 -9.60
C PHE A 86 0.21 -5.99 -10.69
N ASP A 87 0.16 -4.71 -10.31
CA ASP A 87 -0.07 -3.63 -11.27
C ASP A 87 1.24 -2.99 -11.75
N GLU A 88 1.12 -2.10 -12.72
CA GLU A 88 2.23 -1.38 -13.34
C GLU A 88 2.87 -0.34 -12.39
N ASP A 89 2.10 0.18 -11.42
CA ASP A 89 2.53 1.15 -10.43
C ASP A 89 3.40 0.54 -9.31
N GLY A 90 3.59 -0.78 -9.30
CA GLY A 90 4.44 -1.46 -8.32
C GLY A 90 3.72 -1.89 -7.04
N PHE A 91 2.40 -2.03 -7.11
CA PHE A 91 1.54 -2.48 -6.01
C PHE A 91 0.96 -3.86 -6.26
N VAL A 92 0.51 -4.47 -5.16
CA VAL A 92 -0.09 -5.80 -5.12
C VAL A 92 -1.52 -5.68 -4.59
N TRP A 93 -2.45 -6.28 -5.32
CA TRP A 93 -3.87 -6.32 -5.06
C TRP A 93 -4.30 -7.74 -4.72
N ALA A 94 -5.31 -7.87 -3.87
CA ALA A 94 -5.85 -9.19 -3.50
C ALA A 94 -6.40 -9.94 -4.73
N CYS A 95 -7.02 -9.22 -5.66
CA CYS A 95 -7.43 -9.74 -6.97
C CYS A 95 -7.47 -8.63 -8.03
N ARG A 96 -7.63 -9.02 -9.29
CA ARG A 96 -7.73 -8.07 -10.42
C ARG A 96 -9.00 -7.23 -10.37
N ASP A 97 -10.11 -7.78 -9.89
CA ASP A 97 -11.39 -7.06 -9.81
C ASP A 97 -11.30 -5.89 -8.83
N ASP A 98 -10.60 -6.06 -7.70
CA ASP A 98 -10.33 -5.00 -6.74
C ASP A 98 -9.50 -3.86 -7.35
N ALA A 99 -8.57 -4.19 -8.26
CA ALA A 99 -7.76 -3.18 -8.96
C ALA A 99 -8.55 -2.43 -10.03
N LEU A 100 -9.56 -3.07 -10.62
CA LEU A 100 -10.45 -2.44 -11.60
C LEU A 100 -11.47 -1.52 -10.93
N ALA A 101 -11.93 -1.87 -9.72
CA ALA A 101 -12.71 -0.96 -8.90
C ALA A 101 -11.86 0.27 -8.55
N ALA A 102 -12.39 1.48 -8.79
CA ALA A 102 -11.68 2.70 -8.42
C ALA A 102 -11.41 2.69 -6.89
N PRO A 103 -10.14 2.62 -6.45
CA PRO A 103 -9.85 2.47 -5.03
C PRO A 103 -10.23 3.73 -4.28
N ILE A 104 -11.00 3.55 -3.22
CA ILE A 104 -11.34 4.64 -2.32
C ILE A 104 -10.16 4.80 -1.37
N TYR A 105 -9.66 6.03 -1.23
CA TYR A 105 -8.50 6.30 -0.39
C TYR A 105 -8.75 5.86 1.05
N ARG A 106 -7.74 5.21 1.65
CA ARG A 106 -7.78 4.78 3.06
C ARG A 106 -7.35 5.91 3.99
N ARG A 107 -8.14 6.17 5.04
CA ARG A 107 -7.81 7.18 6.05
C ARG A 107 -6.65 6.70 6.94
N ASN A 108 -5.84 7.64 7.43
CA ASN A 108 -4.72 7.38 8.35
C ASN A 108 -3.60 6.48 7.78
N ALA A 109 -3.56 6.23 6.47
CA ALA A 109 -2.55 5.35 5.87
C ALA A 109 -1.10 5.76 6.20
N LEU A 110 -0.78 7.06 6.20
CA LEU A 110 0.56 7.59 6.54
C LEU A 110 0.99 7.32 7.98
N ASP A 111 0.08 6.91 8.87
CA ASP A 111 0.44 6.48 10.22
C ASP A 111 0.97 5.05 10.28
N HIS A 112 0.84 4.29 9.19
CA HIS A 112 1.19 2.87 9.09
C HIS A 112 2.18 2.54 7.96
N VAL A 113 2.48 3.52 7.10
CA VAL A 113 3.47 3.41 6.02
C VAL A 113 4.65 4.34 6.27
N ASP A 114 5.81 4.01 5.69
CA ASP A 114 7.04 4.77 5.91
C ASP A 114 7.07 6.05 5.06
N SER A 115 6.39 6.04 3.91
CA SER A 115 6.29 7.19 3.00
C SER A 115 4.96 7.23 2.25
N ILE A 116 4.63 8.39 1.68
CA ILE A 116 3.44 8.55 0.83
C ILE A 116 3.49 7.69 -0.44
N GLU A 117 4.68 7.32 -0.90
CA GLU A 117 4.90 6.48 -2.09
C GLU A 117 4.44 5.04 -1.86
N GLU A 118 4.22 4.63 -0.60
CA GLU A 118 3.63 3.34 -0.27
C GLU A 118 2.09 3.38 -0.27
N ILE A 119 1.48 4.52 -0.64
CA ILE A 119 0.04 4.67 -0.88
C ILE A 119 -0.19 4.69 -2.39
N HIS A 120 -1.18 3.93 -2.86
CA HIS A 120 -1.41 3.73 -4.28
C HIS A 120 -1.75 5.06 -4.99
N PRO A 121 -1.21 5.36 -6.19
CA PRO A 121 -1.49 6.61 -6.91
C PRO A 121 -2.98 6.89 -7.12
N ARG A 122 -3.77 5.87 -7.48
CA ARG A 122 -5.24 5.98 -7.61
C ARG A 122 -5.96 6.28 -6.29
N GLU A 123 -5.43 5.86 -5.14
CA GLU A 123 -5.96 6.30 -3.84
C GLU A 123 -5.69 7.80 -3.64
N LEU A 124 -4.48 8.26 -3.93
CA LEU A 124 -4.13 9.68 -3.82
C LEU A 124 -4.96 10.54 -4.78
N MET A 125 -5.23 10.05 -5.99
CA MET A 125 -6.09 10.71 -6.97
C MET A 125 -7.53 10.83 -6.44
N GLY A 126 -8.12 9.74 -5.92
CA GLY A 126 -9.44 9.77 -5.30
C GLY A 126 -9.51 10.72 -4.09
N LEU A 127 -8.43 10.82 -3.32
CA LEU A 127 -8.31 11.79 -2.23
C LEU A 127 -8.31 13.24 -2.76
N MET A 128 -7.56 13.54 -3.83
CA MET A 128 -7.53 14.88 -4.43
C MET A 128 -8.88 15.26 -5.04
N ALA A 129 -9.54 14.34 -5.74
CA ALA A 129 -10.88 14.54 -6.27
C ALA A 129 -11.86 14.91 -5.14
N GLN A 130 -11.80 14.19 -4.01
CA GLN A 130 -12.63 14.53 -2.84
C GLN A 130 -12.23 15.86 -2.20
N ALA A 131 -10.93 16.16 -2.10
CA ALA A 131 -10.44 17.41 -1.54
C ALA A 131 -10.99 18.62 -2.30
N ARG A 132 -10.98 18.56 -3.63
CA ARG A 132 -11.55 19.59 -4.52
C ARG A 132 -13.06 19.70 -4.34
N ALA A 133 -13.77 18.57 -4.34
CA ALA A 133 -15.23 18.56 -4.19
C ALA A 133 -15.72 19.09 -2.82
N LYS A 134 -14.94 18.88 -1.75
CA LYS A 134 -15.29 19.31 -0.38
C LYS A 134 -14.82 20.71 -0.02
N ASN A 135 -13.92 21.29 -0.79
CA ASN A 135 -13.40 22.63 -0.53
C ASN A 135 -13.44 23.44 -1.84
N PRO A 136 -14.62 23.79 -2.41
CA PRO A 136 -14.68 24.50 -3.69
C PRO A 136 -14.05 25.90 -3.66
N GLU A 137 -13.95 26.52 -2.47
CA GLU A 137 -13.37 27.85 -2.24
C GLU A 137 -11.88 27.81 -1.83
N TRP A 138 -11.17 26.72 -2.11
CA TRP A 138 -9.76 26.60 -1.80
C TRP A 138 -8.95 27.75 -2.43
N VAL A 139 -8.11 28.40 -1.61
CA VAL A 139 -7.37 29.61 -2.01
C VAL A 139 -6.05 29.25 -2.69
N SER A 140 -5.48 28.09 -2.36
CA SER A 140 -4.21 27.62 -2.90
C SER A 140 -4.08 26.10 -2.95
N GLN A 141 -3.16 25.61 -3.78
CA GLN A 141 -2.80 24.19 -3.84
C GLN A 141 -2.30 23.66 -2.48
N GLU A 142 -1.66 24.53 -1.70
CA GLU A 142 -1.18 24.21 -0.35
C GLU A 142 -2.33 23.91 0.63
N ASP A 143 -3.47 24.61 0.50
CA ASP A 143 -4.67 24.36 1.31
C ASP A 143 -5.24 22.97 1.03
N LEU A 144 -5.32 22.59 -0.26
CA LEU A 144 -5.76 21.26 -0.67
C LEU A 144 -4.82 20.17 -0.13
N PHE A 145 -3.51 20.37 -0.22
CA PHE A 145 -2.55 19.40 0.28
C PHE A 145 -2.60 19.28 1.80
N THR A 146 -2.76 20.40 2.50
CA THR A 146 -2.94 20.41 3.96
C THR A 146 -4.21 19.66 4.35
N TRP A 147 -5.31 19.86 3.63
CA TRP A 147 -6.55 19.12 3.84
C TRP A 147 -6.35 17.62 3.61
N ALA A 148 -5.66 17.23 2.54
CA ALA A 148 -5.40 15.84 2.20
C ALA A 148 -4.51 15.13 3.24
N LEU A 149 -3.46 15.80 3.72
CA LEU A 149 -2.61 15.26 4.79
C LEU A 149 -3.39 14.98 6.08
N LYS A 150 -4.36 15.83 6.43
CA LYS A 150 -5.25 15.58 7.58
C LYS A 150 -6.13 14.34 7.42
N ARG A 151 -6.36 13.87 6.18
CA ARG A 151 -7.07 12.61 5.90
C ARG A 151 -6.16 11.41 5.90
N LEU A 152 -4.91 11.58 5.48
CA LEU A 152 -3.92 10.51 5.40
C LEU A 152 -3.23 10.22 6.73
N SER A 153 -3.29 11.13 7.70
CA SER A 153 -2.59 11.00 8.98
C SER A 153 -3.34 11.73 10.09
N ALA A 154 -3.51 11.09 11.24
CA ALA A 154 -3.97 11.74 12.47
C ALA A 154 -2.86 12.62 13.09
N LYS A 155 -1.59 12.35 12.75
CA LYS A 155 -0.43 13.16 13.17
C LYS A 155 -0.24 14.36 12.25
N LYS A 156 0.36 15.44 12.79
CA LYS A 156 0.78 16.61 12.00
C LYS A 156 1.95 16.22 11.07
N ARG A 157 1.66 16.03 9.79
CA ARG A 157 2.67 15.76 8.74
C ARG A 157 3.07 17.06 8.05
N SER A 158 4.31 17.09 7.56
CA SER A 158 4.85 18.22 6.81
C SER A 158 4.74 17.97 5.30
N LEU A 159 4.39 19.00 4.54
CA LEU A 159 4.47 18.99 3.07
C LEU A 159 5.92 18.87 2.58
N GLY A 160 6.88 19.34 3.37
CA GLY A 160 8.31 19.18 3.08
C GLY A 160 8.85 17.78 3.35
N ALA A 161 8.01 16.84 3.82
CA ALA A 161 8.43 15.45 3.92
C ALA A 161 8.66 14.87 2.52
N ARG A 162 9.70 14.03 2.39
CA ARG A 162 10.15 13.48 1.10
C ARG A 162 8.97 12.88 0.31
N GLY A 163 8.86 13.28 -0.95
CA GLY A 163 7.88 12.77 -1.90
C GLY A 163 6.44 13.27 -1.71
N VAL A 164 6.10 13.95 -0.60
CA VAL A 164 4.73 14.38 -0.30
C VAL A 164 4.18 15.36 -1.33
N SER A 165 4.83 16.51 -1.52
CA SER A 165 4.36 17.51 -2.49
C SER A 165 4.32 16.96 -3.91
N GLU A 166 5.30 16.13 -4.29
CA GLU A 166 5.34 15.53 -5.63
C GLU A 166 4.18 14.56 -5.86
N ALA A 167 3.96 13.64 -4.92
CA ALA A 167 2.89 12.64 -5.01
C ALA A 167 1.50 13.30 -5.04
N LEU A 168 1.27 14.30 -4.18
CA LEU A 168 0.00 15.04 -4.16
C LEU A 168 -0.20 15.90 -5.41
N THR A 169 0.88 16.50 -5.94
CA THR A 169 0.81 17.26 -7.21
C THR A 169 0.46 16.37 -8.38
N ARG A 170 1.07 15.18 -8.48
CA ARG A 170 0.75 14.21 -9.52
C ARG A 170 -0.71 13.77 -9.41
N ALA A 171 -1.14 13.39 -8.21
CA ALA A 171 -2.52 12.99 -7.96
C ALA A 171 -3.54 14.09 -8.29
N LEU A 172 -3.21 15.35 -8.02
CA LEU A 172 -4.08 16.49 -8.33
C LEU A 172 -4.26 16.65 -9.84
N LYS A 173 -3.15 16.62 -10.59
CA LYS A 173 -3.17 16.71 -12.06
C LYS A 173 -3.99 15.60 -12.71
N GLU A 174 -3.86 14.36 -12.22
CA GLU A 174 -4.68 13.26 -12.75
C GLU A 174 -6.16 13.42 -12.38
N ALA A 175 -6.47 13.86 -11.16
CA ALA A 175 -7.85 14.13 -10.74
C ALA A 175 -8.51 15.28 -11.52
N GLU A 176 -7.73 16.25 -12.02
CA GLU A 176 -8.23 17.30 -12.91
C GLU A 176 -8.52 16.78 -14.32
N ARG A 177 -7.69 15.85 -14.82
CA ARG A 177 -7.86 15.23 -16.15
C ARG A 177 -9.09 14.33 -16.24
N GLU A 178 -9.38 13.55 -15.20
CA GLU A 178 -10.58 12.67 -15.19
C GLU A 178 -11.92 13.45 -15.15
N GLN A 179 -11.88 14.74 -14.79
CA GLN A 179 -13.08 15.58 -14.65
C GLN A 179 -13.27 16.59 -15.79
N SER A 180 -12.33 16.63 -16.76
CA SER A 180 -12.37 17.50 -17.95
C SER A 180 -12.95 16.75 -19.14
#